data_AF-A0A530JZL0-F1
#
_entry.id   AF-A0A530JZL0-F1
#
_cell.length_a   1.000
_cell.length_b   1.000
_cell.length_c   1.000
_cell.angle_alpha   90.00
_cell.angle_beta   90.00
_cell.angle_gamma   90.00
#
_symmetry.space_group_name_H-M   'P 1'
#
loop_
_entity.id
_entity.type
_entity.pdbx_description
1 polymer ?
#
loop_
_entity_poly.entity_id
_entity_poly.type
_entity_poly.pdbx_seq_one_letter_code
_entity_poly.pdbx_strand_id
1 'polypeptide(L)'
;FLSNRLQISLVCFGVIEAREAISGDVQLARRFGELTLNRWAANEQFEALVSSILRNMPLRRPTVLTPKSLRRILQISGGITANIFQAITSLAAESIESGIEHITDEAVESWRPPVSAETAYA
;
A
#
# COMPACT_ATOMS: atom_id res chain seq x y z
N PHE A 1 4.83 -29.10 -16.73
CA PHE A 1 3.79 -30.14 -16.97
C PHE A 1 2.40 -29.68 -16.54
N LEU A 2 2.24 -29.06 -15.36
CA LEU A 2 0.93 -28.64 -14.82
C LEU A 2 0.18 -27.62 -15.70
N SER A 3 0.80 -26.47 -16.03
CA SER A 3 0.14 -25.41 -16.83
C SER A 3 -0.29 -25.92 -18.21
N ASN A 4 0.58 -26.65 -18.93
CA ASN A 4 0.27 -27.16 -20.27
C ASN A 4 -0.87 -28.18 -20.29
N ARG A 5 -0.97 -29.04 -19.25
CA ARG A 5 -1.99 -30.11 -19.21
C ARG A 5 -3.34 -29.60 -18.70
N LEU A 6 -3.32 -28.67 -17.74
CA LEU A 6 -4.53 -28.11 -17.14
C LEU A 6 -5.04 -26.86 -17.88
N GLN A 7 -4.25 -26.31 -18.80
CA GLN A 7 -4.53 -25.06 -19.53
C GLN A 7 -4.86 -23.88 -18.61
N ILE A 8 -4.16 -23.79 -17.48
CA ILE A 8 -4.34 -22.71 -16.50
C ILE A 8 -3.23 -21.67 -16.61
N SER A 9 -3.62 -20.41 -16.44
CA SER A 9 -2.69 -19.29 -16.23
C SER A 9 -2.20 -19.29 -14.80
N LEU A 10 -0.88 -19.18 -14.61
CA LEU A 10 -0.24 -19.10 -13.30
C LEU A 10 0.25 -17.67 -13.08
N VAL A 11 -0.14 -17.08 -11.95
CA VAL A 11 0.36 -15.77 -11.49
C VAL A 11 0.96 -15.97 -10.10
N CYS A 12 2.22 -15.62 -9.94
CA CYS A 12 2.97 -15.79 -8.70
C CYS A 12 3.18 -14.44 -8.03
N PHE A 13 3.02 -14.38 -6.71
CA PHE A 13 3.29 -13.21 -5.89
C PHE A 13 4.27 -13.59 -4.79
N GLY A 14 5.23 -12.72 -4.48
CA GLY A 14 6.22 -13.00 -3.46
C GLY A 14 7.26 -11.89 -3.33
N VAL A 15 8.24 -12.17 -2.49
CA VAL A 15 9.42 -11.33 -2.26
C VAL A 15 10.56 -11.69 -3.24
N ILE A 16 11.69 -11.00 -3.13
CA ILE A 16 12.81 -11.15 -4.08
C ILE A 16 13.33 -12.60 -4.10
N GLU A 17 13.31 -13.28 -2.96
CA GLU A 17 13.74 -14.67 -2.79
C GLU A 17 12.86 -15.63 -3.61
N ALA A 18 11.55 -15.37 -3.67
CA ALA A 18 10.64 -16.16 -4.51
C ALA A 18 10.93 -15.95 -6.00
N ARG A 19 11.28 -14.72 -6.40
CA ARG A 19 11.73 -14.43 -7.76
C ARG A 19 13.03 -15.18 -8.07
N GLU A 20 14.03 -15.11 -7.19
CA GLU A 20 15.31 -15.78 -7.39
C GLU A 20 15.16 -17.30 -7.49
N ALA A 21 14.27 -17.90 -6.68
CA ALA A 21 13.95 -19.31 -6.77
C ALA A 21 13.35 -19.71 -8.13
N ILE A 22 12.47 -18.86 -8.71
CA ILE A 22 11.89 -19.09 -10.03
C ILE A 22 12.95 -18.90 -11.13
N SER A 23 13.73 -17.82 -11.06
CA SER A 23 14.71 -17.46 -12.10
C SER A 23 15.94 -18.38 -12.09
N GLY A 24 16.21 -19.06 -10.95
CA GLY A 24 17.23 -20.09 -10.83
C GLY A 24 16.97 -21.36 -11.64
N ASP A 25 15.71 -21.62 -12.04
CA ASP A 25 15.36 -22.74 -12.93
C ASP A 25 15.09 -22.22 -14.35
N VAL A 26 15.94 -22.62 -15.31
CA VAL A 26 15.84 -22.20 -16.72
C VAL A 26 14.50 -22.53 -17.39
N GLN A 27 13.80 -23.58 -16.93
CA GLN A 27 12.50 -23.98 -17.46
C GLN A 27 11.36 -23.13 -16.90
N LEU A 28 11.54 -22.54 -15.71
CA LEU A 28 10.57 -21.63 -15.12
C LEU A 28 10.83 -20.19 -15.58
N ALA A 29 12.08 -19.74 -15.59
CA ALA A 29 12.49 -18.40 -16.01
C ALA A 29 11.98 -18.03 -17.41
N ARG A 30 11.92 -19.01 -18.33
CA ARG A 30 11.41 -18.78 -19.70
C ARG A 30 9.88 -18.71 -19.81
N ARG A 31 9.16 -19.09 -18.74
CA ARG A 31 7.69 -19.18 -18.73
C ARG A 31 7.03 -18.06 -17.92
N PHE A 32 7.75 -17.44 -17.00
CA PHE A 32 7.23 -16.36 -16.17
C PHE A 32 7.84 -15.02 -16.59
N GLY A 33 6.98 -14.05 -16.87
CA GLY A 33 7.39 -12.65 -16.92
C GLY A 33 7.52 -12.08 -15.51
N GLU A 34 8.47 -11.17 -15.31
CA GLU A 34 8.70 -10.51 -14.02
C GLU A 34 8.06 -9.12 -14.02
N LEU A 35 7.34 -8.79 -12.94
CA LEU A 35 6.83 -7.46 -12.68
C LEU A 35 7.09 -7.09 -11.22
N THR A 36 7.80 -5.99 -11.01
CA THR A 36 8.13 -5.50 -9.67
C THR A 36 7.11 -4.44 -9.25
N LEU A 37 6.46 -4.67 -8.11
CA LEU A 37 5.65 -3.65 -7.45
C LEU A 37 6.56 -2.78 -6.58
N ASN A 38 6.96 -1.63 -7.12
CA ASN A 38 7.78 -0.68 -6.38
C ASN A 38 6.98 -0.02 -5.26
N ARG A 39 7.70 0.39 -4.21
CA ARG A 39 7.14 1.27 -3.18
C ARG A 39 6.65 2.57 -3.82
N TRP A 40 5.59 3.12 -3.24
CA TRP A 40 5.08 4.43 -3.64
C TRP A 40 6.15 5.51 -3.41
N ALA A 41 6.14 6.53 -4.26
CA ALA A 41 7.04 7.67 -4.19
C ALA A 41 6.22 8.96 -4.26
N ALA A 42 6.82 10.09 -3.90
CA ALA A 42 6.16 11.40 -3.94
C ALA A 42 5.96 11.84 -5.41
N ASN A 43 4.88 11.38 -6.04
CA ASN A 43 4.51 11.66 -7.42
C ASN A 43 2.99 11.66 -7.59
N GLU A 44 2.53 12.04 -8.79
CA GLU A 44 1.11 12.14 -9.12
C GLU A 44 0.35 10.80 -8.96
N GLN A 45 1.03 9.66 -9.14
CA GLN A 45 0.39 8.35 -8.95
C GLN A 45 0.06 8.09 -7.48
N PHE A 46 0.97 8.46 -6.57
CA PHE A 46 0.72 8.39 -5.13
C PHE A 46 -0.39 9.37 -4.71
N GLU A 47 -0.39 10.59 -5.24
CA GLU A 47 -1.46 11.56 -4.98
C GLU A 47 -2.82 11.03 -5.46
N ALA A 48 -2.86 10.39 -6.63
CA ALA A 48 -4.05 9.76 -7.16
C ALA A 48 -4.53 8.58 -6.30
N LEU A 49 -3.61 7.75 -5.79
CA LEU A 49 -3.91 6.68 -4.84
C LEU A 49 -4.57 7.27 -3.59
N VAL A 50 -3.90 8.19 -2.90
CA VAL A 50 -4.40 8.76 -1.64
C VAL A 50 -5.77 9.42 -1.86
N SER A 51 -5.92 10.18 -2.94
CA SER A 51 -7.20 10.79 -3.31
C SER A 51 -8.29 9.74 -3.55
N SER A 52 -7.96 8.60 -4.16
CA SER A 52 -8.89 7.50 -4.36
C SER A 52 -9.31 6.87 -3.04
N ILE A 53 -8.36 6.61 -2.14
CA ILE A 53 -8.65 6.06 -0.81
C ILE A 53 -9.58 7.01 -0.06
N LEU A 54 -9.24 8.30 0.04
CA LEU A 54 -10.02 9.31 0.76
C LEU A 54 -11.44 9.46 0.23
N ARG A 55 -11.65 9.41 -1.09
CA ARG A 55 -13.00 9.46 -1.70
C ARG A 55 -13.87 8.26 -1.35
N ASN A 56 -13.27 7.11 -1.03
CA ASN A 56 -13.99 5.89 -0.68
C ASN A 56 -14.15 5.71 0.84
N MET A 57 -13.60 6.62 1.65
CA MET A 57 -13.82 6.59 3.10
C MET A 57 -15.22 7.08 3.44
N PRO A 58 -15.87 6.50 4.48
CA PRO A 58 -17.22 6.87 4.89
C PRO A 58 -17.25 8.17 5.72
N LEU A 59 -16.57 9.21 5.26
CA LEU A 59 -16.49 10.53 5.90
C LEU A 59 -17.57 11.44 5.34
N ARG A 60 -18.33 12.13 6.22
CA ARG A 60 -19.39 13.04 5.75
C ARG A 60 -18.86 14.33 5.12
N ARG A 61 -17.62 14.73 5.42
CA ARG A 61 -16.99 15.92 4.86
C ARG A 61 -15.79 15.53 4.00
N PRO A 62 -15.55 16.25 2.89
CA PRO A 62 -14.40 15.99 2.04
C PRO A 62 -13.11 16.20 2.83
N THR A 63 -12.18 15.27 2.69
CA THR A 63 -10.81 15.42 3.20
C THR A 63 -9.93 16.03 2.12
N VAL A 64 -9.31 17.17 2.44
CA VAL A 64 -8.30 17.83 1.60
C VAL A 64 -7.04 17.96 2.43
N LEU A 65 -5.94 17.35 1.98
CA LEU A 65 -4.66 17.34 2.69
C LEU A 65 -3.64 18.19 1.96
N THR A 66 -2.76 18.84 2.72
CA THR A 66 -1.63 19.57 2.16
C THR A 66 -0.57 18.62 1.59
N PRO A 67 0.28 19.09 0.65
CA PRO A 67 1.43 18.31 0.19
C PRO A 67 2.37 17.85 1.31
N LYS A 68 2.42 18.60 2.42
CA LYS A 68 3.19 18.23 3.61
C LYS A 68 2.62 16.96 4.26
N SER A 69 1.32 16.91 4.48
CA SER A 69 0.63 15.72 5.02
C SER A 69 0.75 14.50 4.10
N LEU A 70 0.68 14.68 2.78
CA LEU A 70 0.92 13.58 1.83
C LEU A 70 2.35 13.02 1.95
N ARG A 71 3.36 13.90 2.05
CA ARG A 71 4.75 13.48 2.30
C ARG A 71 4.90 12.78 3.64
N ARG A 72 4.19 13.24 4.68
CA ARG A 72 4.20 12.61 6.01
C ARG A 72 3.65 11.19 5.95
N ILE A 73 2.49 10.98 5.30
CA ILE A 73 1.90 9.65 5.07
C ILE A 73 2.89 8.75 4.32
N LEU A 74 3.55 9.27 3.30
CA LEU A 74 4.54 8.49 2.54
C LEU A 74 5.75 8.09 3.41
N GLN A 75 6.26 9.02 4.23
CA GLN A 75 7.40 8.78 5.10
C GLN A 75 7.10 7.73 6.18
N ILE A 76 5.97 7.86 6.88
CA ILE A 76 5.61 6.93 7.96
C ILE A 76 5.25 5.53 7.45
N SER A 77 4.68 5.44 6.25
CA SER A 77 4.35 4.16 5.61
C SER A 77 5.53 3.50 4.91
N GLY A 78 6.62 4.23 4.69
CA GLY A 78 7.74 3.79 3.87
C GLY A 78 7.36 3.50 2.42
N GLY A 79 6.25 4.06 1.93
CA GLY A 79 5.70 3.79 0.60
C GLY A 79 5.09 2.39 0.43
N ILE A 80 4.84 1.67 1.53
CA ILE A 80 4.20 0.35 1.50
C ILE A 80 2.68 0.54 1.44
N THR A 81 2.03 -0.06 0.44
CA THR A 81 0.58 0.04 0.23
C THR A 81 -0.23 -0.29 1.50
N ALA A 82 0.07 -1.41 2.16
CA ALA A 82 -0.63 -1.81 3.38
C ALA A 82 -0.56 -0.74 4.48
N ASN A 83 0.63 -0.17 4.70
CA ASN A 83 0.85 0.85 5.74
C ASN A 83 0.18 2.19 5.38
N ILE A 84 0.10 2.54 4.09
CA ILE A 84 -0.66 3.71 3.62
C ILE A 84 -2.15 3.53 3.97
N PHE A 85 -2.73 2.38 3.65
CA PHE A 85 -4.13 2.07 3.98
C PHE A 85 -4.35 2.09 5.49
N GLN A 86 -3.47 1.45 6.26
CA GLN A 86 -3.56 1.45 7.72
C GLN A 86 -3.57 2.86 8.29
N ALA A 87 -2.67 3.74 7.82
CA ALA A 87 -2.60 5.12 8.28
C ALA A 87 -3.90 5.87 8.00
N ILE A 88 -4.36 5.85 6.74
CA ILE A 88 -5.56 6.61 6.34
C ILE A 88 -6.83 6.04 7.00
N THR A 89 -6.98 4.72 7.10
CA THR A 89 -8.13 4.09 7.75
C THR A 89 -8.17 4.40 9.24
N SER A 90 -7.02 4.41 9.93
CA SER A 90 -6.96 4.76 11.35
C SER A 90 -7.36 6.21 11.59
N LEU A 91 -6.83 7.14 10.77
CA LEU A 91 -7.18 8.55 10.81
C LEU A 91 -8.67 8.79 10.51
N ALA A 92 -9.22 8.08 9.51
CA ALA A 92 -10.63 8.17 9.17
C ALA A 92 -11.51 7.71 10.33
N ALA A 93 -11.19 6.58 10.97
CA ALA A 93 -11.92 6.08 12.13
C ALA A 93 -11.93 7.10 13.28
N GLU A 94 -10.76 7.66 13.63
CA GLU A 94 -10.65 8.68 14.68
C GLU A 94 -11.47 9.95 14.35
N SER A 95 -11.48 10.37 13.09
CA SER A 95 -12.28 11.52 12.66
C SER A 95 -13.79 11.28 12.71
N ILE A 96 -14.24 10.03 12.53
CA ILE A 96 -15.65 9.64 12.67
C ILE A 96 -16.03 9.60 14.14
N GLU A 97 -15.21 8.97 14.98
CA GLU A 97 -15.45 8.85 16.42
C GLU A 97 -15.48 10.22 17.12
N SER A 98 -14.63 11.15 16.69
CA SER A 98 -14.62 12.53 17.20
C SER A 98 -15.73 13.43 16.63
N GLY A 99 -16.45 12.99 15.59
CA GLY A 99 -17.49 13.77 14.90
C GLY A 99 -16.96 14.89 14.00
N ILE A 100 -15.65 15.00 13.82
CA ILE A 100 -15.01 15.97 12.90
C ILE A 100 -15.36 15.64 11.45
N GLU A 101 -15.50 14.34 11.14
CA GLU A 101 -16.02 13.79 9.89
C GLU A 101 -15.18 14.16 8.65
N HIS A 102 -13.90 14.53 8.85
CA HIS A 102 -12.84 14.62 7.84
C HIS A 102 -11.47 14.50 8.53
N ILE A 103 -10.44 14.11 7.78
CA ILE A 103 -9.07 14.03 8.30
C ILE A 103 -8.41 15.42 8.18
N THR A 104 -7.81 15.90 9.28
CA THR A 104 -7.08 17.17 9.29
C THR A 104 -5.58 16.96 9.11
N ASP A 105 -4.87 17.98 8.63
CA ASP A 105 -3.41 17.95 8.52
C ASP A 105 -2.73 17.72 9.88
N GLU A 106 -3.26 18.31 10.95
CA GLU A 106 -2.74 18.13 12.31
C GLU A 106 -2.83 16.67 12.78
N ALA A 107 -3.94 15.98 12.46
CA ALA A 107 -4.11 14.57 12.77
C ALA A 107 -3.07 13.70 12.04
N VAL A 108 -2.79 14.00 10.76
CA VAL A 108 -1.75 13.29 10.00
C VAL A 108 -0.37 13.48 10.63
N GLU A 109 -0.04 14.69 11.08
CA GLU A 109 1.27 15.00 11.68
C GLU A 109 1.45 14.36 13.07
N SER A 110 0.38 14.30 13.85
CA SER A 110 0.38 13.69 15.19
C SER A 110 0.31 12.17 15.16
N TRP A 111 -0.27 11.58 14.11
CA TRP A 111 -0.50 10.14 14.02
C TRP A 111 0.80 9.34 14.06
N ARG A 112 0.72 8.17 14.71
CA ARG A 112 1.82 7.21 14.82
C ARG A 112 1.28 5.83 14.45
N PRO A 113 2.06 5.02 13.73
CA PRO A 113 1.66 3.66 13.45
C PRO A 113 1.45 2.91 14.77
N PRO A 114 0.34 2.16 14.92
CA PRO A 114 0.23 1.23 16.03
C PRO A 114 1.42 0.28 15.94
N VAL A 115 2.09 0.05 17.07
CA VAL A 115 3.20 -0.89 17.14
C VAL A 115 2.66 -2.27 16.74
N SER A 116 2.91 -2.69 15.50
CA SER A 116 2.39 -3.95 14.95
C SER A 116 3.56 -4.82 14.50
N ALA A 117 3.43 -6.13 14.76
CA ALA A 117 4.46 -7.17 14.81
C ALA A 117 5.13 -7.54 13.47
N GLU A 118 5.24 -6.61 12.51
CA GLU A 118 5.87 -6.85 11.21
C GLU A 118 7.40 -6.94 11.26
N THR A 119 8.02 -6.67 12.42
CA THR A 119 9.43 -7.02 12.66
C THR A 119 9.69 -8.54 12.58
N ALA A 120 8.64 -9.37 12.49
CA ALA A 120 8.77 -10.83 12.40
C ALA A 120 9.13 -11.37 11.00
N TYR A 121 9.08 -10.54 9.94
CA TYR A 121 9.29 -10.99 8.55
C TYR A 121 10.38 -10.21 7.78
N ALA A 122 11.21 -9.44 8.49
CA ALA A 122 12.37 -8.77 7.94
C ALA A 122 13.66 -9.56 8.24
#